data_AF-A0A1G8D748-F1
#
_entry.id   AF-A0A1G8D748-F1
#
_cell.length_a   1.000
_cell.length_b   1.000
_cell.length_c   1.000
_cell.angle_alpha   90.00
_cell.angle_beta   90.00
_cell.angle_gamma   90.00
#
_symmetry.space_group_name_H-M   'P 1'
#
loop_
_entity.id
_entity.type
_entity.pdbx_description
1 polymer ?
#
loop_
_entity_poly.entity_id
_entity_poly.type
_entity_poly.pdbx_seq_one_letter_code
_entity_poly.pdbx_strand_id
1 'polypeptide(L)'
;MKKYDQANVQILFDLFSWKKRAGEIIRFEITARGRYWIISFVSCSTTSSHEHRFASFIGDSHDELYTWALNLLTEFTLTFDKNAASFPTPVAVNIEASNQAFL
;
A
#
# COMPACT_ATOMS: atom_id res chain seq x y z
N MET A 1 -17.36 16.55 0.74
CA MET A 1 -16.50 15.40 0.40
C MET A 1 -16.70 14.14 1.28
N LYS A 2 -17.72 14.05 2.15
CA LYS A 2 -17.67 13.15 3.32
C LYS A 2 -17.90 11.64 3.13
N LYS A 3 -18.57 11.15 2.08
CA LYS A 3 -18.82 9.68 1.90
C LYS A 3 -17.84 9.00 0.94
N TYR A 4 -17.40 9.70 -0.10
CA TYR A 4 -16.43 9.17 -1.06
C TYR A 4 -15.02 9.10 -0.45
N ASP A 5 -14.67 10.04 0.44
CA ASP A 5 -13.37 10.02 1.13
C ASP A 5 -13.20 8.79 2.01
N GLN A 6 -14.24 8.37 2.75
CA GLN A 6 -14.14 7.23 3.66
C GLN A 6 -14.00 5.89 2.91
N ALA A 7 -14.74 5.70 1.81
CA ALA A 7 -14.62 4.50 0.98
C ALA A 7 -13.24 4.41 0.32
N ASN A 8 -12.71 5.55 -0.15
CA ASN A 8 -11.38 5.62 -0.73
C ASN A 8 -10.27 5.32 0.31
N VAL A 9 -10.45 5.76 1.56
CA VAL A 9 -9.54 5.44 2.66
C VAL A 9 -9.56 3.96 3.00
N GLN A 10 -10.73 3.32 3.06
CA GLN A 10 -10.81 1.88 3.34
C GLN A 10 -10.12 1.05 2.26
N ILE A 11 -10.38 1.35 0.98
CA ILE A 11 -9.70 0.68 -0.14
C ILE A 11 -8.18 0.90 -0.06
N LEU A 12 -7.74 2.10 0.32
CA LEU A 12 -6.32 2.38 0.50
C LEU A 12 -5.70 1.54 1.63
N PHE A 13 -6.41 1.33 2.74
CA PHE A 13 -5.97 0.46 3.83
C PHE A 13 -5.92 -1.02 3.42
N ASP A 14 -6.85 -1.48 2.59
CA ASP A 14 -6.84 -2.83 2.03
C ASP A 14 -5.62 -3.01 1.10
N LEU A 15 -5.32 -2.01 0.27
CA LEU A 15 -4.11 -1.99 -0.57
C LEU A 15 -2.84 -1.98 0.28
N PHE A 16 -2.78 -1.18 1.35
CA PHE A 16 -1.65 -1.19 2.28
C PHE A 16 -1.47 -2.57 2.93
N SER A 17 -2.56 -3.18 3.37
CA SER A 17 -2.54 -4.53 3.96
C SER A 17 -2.02 -5.57 2.98
N TRP A 18 -2.48 -5.53 1.73
CA TRP A 18 -2.01 -6.43 0.67
C TRP A 18 -0.51 -6.27 0.43
N LYS A 19 -0.03 -5.02 0.29
CA LYS A 19 1.38 -4.71 0.08
C LYS A 19 2.26 -5.12 1.25
N LYS A 20 1.83 -4.87 2.50
CA LYS A 20 2.55 -5.33 3.70
C LYS A 20 2.63 -6.86 3.79
N ARG A 21 1.55 -7.58 3.48
CA ARG A 21 1.56 -9.06 3.47
C ARG A 21 2.47 -9.64 2.39
N ALA A 22 2.65 -8.94 1.28
CA ALA A 22 3.63 -9.28 0.26
C ALA A 22 5.09 -8.98 0.68
N GLY A 23 5.32 -8.45 1.89
CA GLY A 23 6.64 -8.05 2.36
C GLY A 23 7.16 -6.75 1.76
N GLU A 24 6.29 -5.97 1.10
CA GLU A 24 6.68 -4.72 0.45
C GLU A 24 6.68 -3.54 1.45
N ILE A 25 7.63 -2.63 1.24
CA ILE A 25 7.73 -1.35 1.96
C ILE A 25 6.85 -0.34 1.24
N ILE A 26 5.99 0.36 1.99
CA ILE A 26 5.12 1.40 1.45
C ILE A 26 5.71 2.76 1.79
N ARG A 27 5.86 3.63 0.78
CA ARG A 27 6.23 5.04 0.90
C ARG A 27 5.25 5.91 0.10
N PHE A 28 5.32 7.22 0.29
CA PHE A 28 4.61 8.16 -0.57
C PHE A 28 5.56 9.17 -1.19
N GLU A 29 5.18 9.69 -2.35
CA GLU A 29 5.87 10.74 -3.10
C GLU A 29 4.88 11.86 -3.37
N ILE A 30 5.31 13.12 -3.24
CA ILE A 30 4.49 14.29 -3.57
C ILE A 30 5.17 15.04 -4.70
N THR A 31 4.43 15.29 -5.77
CA THR A 31 4.95 15.95 -6.97
C THR A 31 4.03 17.10 -7.41
N ALA A 32 4.61 18.23 -7.79
CA ALA A 32 3.85 19.34 -8.35
C ALA A 32 3.47 19.05 -9.82
N ARG A 33 2.21 19.28 -10.18
CA ARG A 33 1.68 19.14 -11.54
C ARG A 33 0.85 20.36 -11.91
N GLY A 34 1.51 21.36 -12.48
CA GLY A 34 0.86 22.60 -12.88
C GLY A 34 0.36 23.37 -11.66
N ARG A 35 -0.97 23.44 -11.48
CA ARG A 35 -1.61 24.19 -10.39
C ARG A 35 -1.94 23.35 -9.16
N TYR A 36 -1.72 22.05 -9.21
CA TYR A 36 -2.10 21.12 -8.16
C TYR A 36 -0.90 20.25 -7.77
N TRP A 37 -1.03 19.61 -6.61
CA TRP A 37 -0.09 18.63 -6.11
C TRP A 37 -0.67 17.23 -6.23
N ILE A 38 0.17 16.26 -6.56
CA ILE A 38 -0.22 14.85 -6.61
C ILE A 38 0.60 14.12 -5.57
N ILE A 39 -0.09 13.39 -4.69
CA ILE A 39 0.54 12.37 -3.86
C ILE A 39 0.35 11.00 -4.49
N SER A 40 1.41 10.20 -4.48
CA SER A 40 1.41 8.82 -4.97
C SER A 40 1.94 7.89 -3.90
N PHE A 41 1.20 6.81 -3.61
CA PHE A 41 1.70 5.73 -2.76
C PHE A 41 2.41 4.69 -3.63
N VAL A 42 3.63 4.35 -3.22
CA VAL A 42 4.54 3.47 -3.92
C VAL A 42 4.94 2.34 -3.00
N SER A 43 4.88 1.11 -3.50
CA SER A 43 5.37 -0.05 -2.80
C SER A 43 6.66 -0.54 -3.44
N CYS A 44 7.63 -0.92 -2.61
CA CYS A 44 8.95 -1.37 -3.02
C CYS A 44 9.22 -2.74 -2.40
N SER A 45 9.68 -3.68 -3.21
CA SER A 45 10.16 -4.96 -2.70
C SER A 45 11.64 -4.86 -2.30
N THR A 46 12.06 -5.64 -1.31
CA THR A 46 13.49 -5.81 -0.98
C THR A 46 14.20 -6.78 -1.91
N THR A 47 13.44 -7.60 -2.66
CA THR A 47 13.97 -8.64 -3.56
C THR A 47 13.95 -8.23 -5.03
N SER A 48 13.30 -7.12 -5.38
CA SER A 48 13.21 -6.61 -6.74
C SER A 48 13.44 -5.10 -6.79
N SER A 49 14.09 -4.61 -7.83
CA SER A 49 14.25 -3.17 -8.07
C SER A 49 12.99 -2.49 -8.60
N HIS A 50 11.88 -3.21 -8.73
CA HIS A 50 10.65 -2.66 -9.28
C HIS A 50 9.85 -1.94 -8.20
N GLU A 51 9.54 -0.68 -8.47
CA GLU A 51 8.62 0.12 -7.66
C GLU A 51 7.23 0.10 -8.28
N HIS A 52 6.22 -0.11 -7.45
CA HIS A 52 4.83 -0.18 -7.90
C HIS A 52 3.99 0.94 -7.29
N ARG A 53 3.59 1.91 -8.12
CA ARG A 53 2.65 2.97 -7.72
C ARG A 53 1.23 2.44 -7.78
N PHE A 54 0.57 2.33 -6.63
CA PHE A 54 -0.73 1.65 -6.52
C PHE A 54 -1.91 2.57 -6.17
N ALA A 55 -1.65 3.80 -5.73
CA ALA A 55 -2.70 4.79 -5.49
C ALA A 55 -2.15 6.21 -5.71
N SER A 56 -3.00 7.14 -6.14
CA SER A 56 -2.63 8.56 -6.24
C SER A 56 -3.82 9.48 -6.04
N PHE A 57 -3.57 10.63 -5.41
CA PHE A 57 -4.58 11.61 -5.04
C PHE A 57 -4.08 13.02 -5.37
N ILE A 58 -5.01 13.93 -5.62
CA ILE A 58 -4.72 15.34 -5.92
C ILE A 58 -5.02 16.16 -4.67
N GLY A 59 -4.22 17.18 -4.40
CA GLY A 59 -4.45 18.17 -3.36
C GLY A 59 -3.99 19.56 -3.78
N ASP A 60 -4.37 20.55 -2.97
CA ASP A 60 -4.15 21.97 -3.28
C ASP A 60 -2.76 22.44 -2.83
N SER A 61 -2.18 21.80 -1.81
CA SER A 61 -0.83 22.12 -1.32
C SER A 61 -0.01 20.88 -0.98
N HIS A 62 1.31 21.03 -1.01
CA HIS A 62 2.24 20.00 -0.57
C HIS A 62 2.02 19.63 0.91
N ASP A 63 1.90 20.61 1.79
CA ASP A 63 1.85 20.40 3.24
C ASP A 63 0.57 19.70 3.69
N GLU A 64 -0.55 20.01 3.03
CA GLU A 64 -1.81 19.28 3.21
C GLU A 64 -1.64 17.80 2.88
N LEU A 65 -1.13 17.50 1.68
CA LEU A 65 -0.92 16.12 1.23
C LEU A 65 0.08 15.37 2.11
N TYR A 66 1.15 16.03 2.54
CA TYR A 66 2.16 15.47 3.43
C TYR A 66 1.55 15.08 4.78
N THR A 67 0.83 16.01 5.41
CA THR A 67 0.19 15.78 6.71
C THR A 67 -0.86 14.67 6.61
N TRP A 68 -1.69 14.70 5.57
CA TRP A 68 -2.71 13.70 5.31
C TRP A 68 -2.12 12.29 5.15
N ALA A 69 -1.06 12.16 4.35
CA ALA A 69 -0.42 10.87 4.09
C ALA A 69 0.29 10.29 5.32
N LEU A 70 0.96 11.16 6.08
CA LEU A 70 1.63 10.78 7.31
C LEU A 70 0.63 10.26 8.35
N ASN A 71 -0.51 10.95 8.50
CA ASN A 71 -1.60 10.50 9.37
C ASN A 71 -2.15 9.14 8.92
N LEU A 72 -2.45 8.97 7.62
CA LEU A 72 -2.93 7.71 7.06
C LEU A 72 -1.98 6.53 7.32
N LEU A 73 -0.68 6.71 7.07
CA LEU A 73 0.31 5.65 7.31
C LEU A 73 0.49 5.35 8.79
N THR A 74 0.40 6.37 9.65
CA THR A 74 0.48 6.20 11.11
C THR A 74 -0.73 5.42 11.62
N GLU A 75 -1.93 5.83 11.25
CA GLU A 75 -3.18 5.15 11.60
C GLU A 75 -3.20 3.70 11.11
N PHE A 76 -2.78 3.49 9.86
CA PHE A 76 -2.64 2.14 9.31
C PHE A 76 -1.65 1.31 10.11
N THR A 77 -0.46 1.83 10.41
CA THR A 77 0.58 1.08 11.15
C THR A 77 0.10 0.70 12.55
N LEU A 78 -0.49 1.66 13.29
CA LEU A 78 -1.05 1.41 14.62
C LEU A 78 -2.19 0.37 14.60
N THR A 79 -2.99 0.33 13.52
CA THR A 79 -4.10 -0.63 13.37
C THR A 79 -3.59 -1.99 12.91
N PHE A 80 -2.65 -2.01 11.98
CA PHE A 80 -2.03 -3.21 11.47
C PHE A 80 -1.26 -3.94 12.56
N ASP A 81 -0.44 -3.26 13.35
CA ASP A 81 0.34 -3.87 14.45
C ASP A 81 -0.56 -4.50 15.52
N LYS A 82 -1.69 -3.85 15.85
CA LYS A 82 -2.70 -4.42 16.77
C LYS A 82 -3.31 -5.71 16.25
N ASN A 83 -3.48 -5.83 14.94
CA ASN A 83 -4.10 -6.99 14.30
C ASN A 83 -3.07 -8.02 13.81
N ALA A 84 -1.79 -7.67 13.68
CA ALA A 84 -0.72 -8.58 13.26
C ALA A 84 -0.53 -9.75 14.23
N ALA A 85 -0.90 -9.58 15.51
CA ALA A 85 -0.91 -10.64 16.50
C ALA A 85 -1.98 -11.73 16.27
N SER A 86 -2.95 -11.51 15.38
CA SER A 86 -4.09 -12.41 15.14
C SER A 86 -4.17 -12.96 13.71
N PHE A 87 -3.20 -12.66 12.84
CA PHE A 87 -3.22 -13.18 11.47
C PHE A 87 -2.33 -14.42 11.29
N PRO A 88 -2.86 -15.50 10.68
CA PRO A 88 -2.04 -16.64 10.32
C PRO A 88 -1.02 -16.24 9.26
N THR A 89 0.24 -16.60 9.49
CA THR A 89 1.32 -16.49 8.52
C THR A 89 0.87 -17.15 7.21
N PRO A 90 1.04 -16.52 6.03
CA PRO A 90 0.72 -17.16 4.77
C PRO A 90 1.49 -18.49 4.69
N VAL A 91 0.77 -19.60 4.56
CA VAL A 91 1.39 -20.90 4.30
C VAL A 91 2.11 -20.77 2.97
N ALA A 92 3.43 -20.94 2.98
CA ALA A 92 4.22 -20.99 1.75
C ALA A 92 3.72 -22.15 0.90
N VAL A 93 2.92 -21.86 -0.12
CA VAL A 93 2.47 -22.85 -1.09
C VAL A 93 3.63 -23.10 -2.04
N ASN A 94 4.61 -23.90 -1.60
CA ASN A 94 5.52 -24.61 -2.49
C ASN A 94 4.72 -25.76 -3.12
N ILE A 95 3.94 -25.48 -4.15
CA ILE A 95 3.52 -26.52 -5.10
C ILE A 95 4.68 -26.63 -6.08
N GLU A 96 5.62 -27.52 -5.78
CA GLU A 96 6.42 -28.14 -6.83
C GLU A 96 5.43 -28.87 -7.75
N ALA A 97 5.16 -28.29 -8.91
CA ALA A 97 4.48 -28.99 -9.98
C ALA A 97 5.36 -30.17 -10.40
N SER A 98 5.10 -31.33 -9.82
CA SER A 98 5.68 -32.60 -10.22
C SER A 98 5.36 -32.82 -11.70
N ASN A 99 6.39 -32.73 -12.54
CA ASN A 99 6.36 -33.14 -13.94
C ASN A 99 6.09 -34.64 -13.98
N GLN A 100 4.81 -35.04 -13.99
CA GLN A 100 4.44 -36.36 -14.45
C GLN A 100 4.55 -36.37 -15.98
N ALA A 101 5.68 -36.90 -16.43
CA ALA A 101 5.88 -37.40 -17.77
C ALA A 101 4.77 -38.41 -18.09
N PHE A 102 4.02 -38.16 -19.17
CA PHE A 102 3.24 -39.20 -19.83
C PHE A 102 4.15 -39.92 -20.82
N LEU A 103 4.33 -41.23 -20.59
CA LEU A 103 4.83 -42.20 -21.56
C LEU A 103 3.71 -42.53 -22.57
#